data_AF-A0A7X8HRI0-F1
#
_entry.id   AF-A0A7X8HRI0-F1
#
_cell.length_a   1.000
_cell.length_b   1.000
_cell.length_c   1.000
_cell.angle_alpha   90.00
_cell.angle_beta   90.00
_cell.angle_gamma   90.00
#
_symmetry.space_group_name_H-M   'P 1'
#
loop_
_entity.id
_entity.type
_entity.pdbx_description
1 polymer ?
#
loop_
_entity_poly.entity_id
_entity_poly.type
_entity_poly.pdbx_seq_one_letter_code
_entity_poly.pdbx_strand_id
1 'polypeptide(L)'
;YLAKALELLPNIDFDRLEHAYGEGSVLELLEWLSERRIEGEANIMVLIDMADEFYREESSKFAEIIAKTYRLDKLKFIRALAKTPEKVNIMALALHELRVYDESDESLPRDLELIINSRELTDEEREVGILLLSTYTECGT
;
A
#
# COMPACT_ATOMS: atom_id res chain seq x y z
N TYR A 1 10.82 -10.88 13.21
CA TYR A 1 11.24 -9.51 13.55
C TYR A 1 10.42 -8.46 12.83
N LEU A 2 10.21 -8.55 11.50
CA LEU A 2 9.38 -7.61 10.74
C LEU A 2 7.93 -7.49 11.25
N ALA A 3 7.20 -8.59 11.41
CA ALA A 3 5.80 -8.55 11.87
C ALA A 3 5.65 -7.81 13.22
N LYS A 4 6.54 -8.10 14.18
CA LYS A 4 6.56 -7.40 15.47
C LYS A 4 6.92 -5.92 15.36
N ALA A 5 7.75 -5.54 14.38
CA ALA A 5 8.04 -4.14 14.12
C ALA A 5 6.80 -3.44 13.55
N LEU A 6 6.14 -4.04 12.55
CA LEU A 6 4.90 -3.53 11.95
C LEU A 6 3.80 -3.35 13.00
N GLU A 7 3.59 -4.32 13.90
CA GLU A 7 2.61 -4.20 14.99
C GLU A 7 2.83 -2.97 15.90
N LEU A 8 4.07 -2.48 15.99
CA LEU A 8 4.40 -1.32 16.80
C LEU A 8 4.26 0.00 16.04
N LEU A 9 4.40 0.00 14.70
CA LEU A 9 4.42 1.21 13.88
C LEU A 9 3.18 2.10 14.06
N PRO A 10 1.94 1.58 14.08
CA PRO A 10 0.75 2.43 14.27
C PRO A 10 0.70 3.17 15.61
N ASN A 11 1.50 2.75 16.59
CA ASN A 11 1.55 3.39 17.91
C ASN A 11 2.71 4.39 18.02
N ILE A 12 3.48 4.59 16.95
CA ILE A 12 4.57 5.57 16.91
C ILE A 12 3.98 6.93 16.58
N ASP A 13 4.26 7.90 17.43
CA ASP A 13 4.09 9.32 17.11
C ASP A 13 5.32 9.74 16.29
N PHE A 14 5.13 9.86 14.96
CA PHE A 14 6.23 10.14 14.03
C PHE A 14 6.83 11.54 14.23
N ASP A 15 6.03 12.53 14.66
CA ASP A 15 6.52 13.85 15.05
C ASP A 15 7.48 13.77 16.24
N ARG A 16 7.13 12.93 17.25
CA ARG A 16 8.04 12.68 18.38
C ARG A 16 9.27 11.88 17.97
N LEU A 17 9.17 10.98 17.00
CA LEU A 17 10.31 10.23 16.48
C LEU A 17 11.33 11.19 15.86
N GLU A 18 10.86 12.07 14.96
CA GLU A 18 11.67 13.15 14.37
C GLU A 18 12.30 14.05 15.45
N HIS A 19 11.52 14.46 16.45
CA HIS A 19 12.03 15.31 17.53
C HIS A 19 13.12 14.64 18.37
N ALA A 20 12.99 13.34 18.64
CA ALA A 20 13.90 12.59 19.51
C ALA A 20 15.17 12.12 18.79
N TYR A 21 15.06 11.74 17.51
CA TYR A 21 16.15 11.11 16.76
C TYR A 21 16.75 12.01 15.67
N GLY A 22 16.11 13.14 15.36
CA GLY A 22 16.58 14.14 14.40
C GLY A 22 15.81 14.12 13.08
N GLU A 23 15.91 15.23 12.33
CA GLU A 23 15.27 15.40 11.02
C GLU A 23 15.65 14.26 10.06
N GLY A 24 14.63 13.56 9.53
CA GLY A 24 14.77 12.46 8.58
C GLY A 24 14.71 11.06 9.19
N SER A 25 14.49 10.94 10.50
CA SER A 25 14.40 9.64 11.20
C SER A 25 13.22 8.78 10.72
N VAL A 26 12.10 9.39 10.36
CA VAL A 26 10.93 8.72 9.77
C VAL A 26 11.26 8.22 8.38
N LEU A 27 11.97 9.02 7.58
CA LEU A 27 12.42 8.61 6.26
C LEU A 27 13.37 7.40 6.35
N GLU A 28 14.35 7.41 7.26
CA GLU A 28 15.25 6.27 7.49
C GLU A 28 14.47 5.00 7.89
N LEU A 29 13.42 5.14 8.70
CA LEU A 29 12.54 4.02 9.06
C LEU A 29 11.78 3.48 7.84
N LEU A 30 11.26 4.37 6.98
CA LEU A 30 10.57 3.98 5.75
C LEU A 30 11.55 3.35 4.75
N GLU A 31 12.77 3.85 4.62
CA GLU A 31 13.83 3.22 3.84
C GLU A 31 14.12 1.81 4.34
N TRP A 32 14.33 1.64 5.65
CA TRP A 32 14.51 0.33 6.27
C TRP A 32 13.33 -0.61 5.98
N LEU A 33 12.10 -0.09 5.97
CA LEU A 33 10.89 -0.85 5.70
C LEU A 33 10.79 -1.24 4.22
N SER A 34 11.17 -0.35 3.31
CA SER A 34 11.18 -0.56 1.85
C SER A 34 12.08 -1.71 1.41
N GLU A 35 13.14 -2.00 2.16
CA GLU A 35 14.03 -3.13 1.90
C GLU A 35 13.41 -4.49 2.26
N ARG A 36 12.32 -4.48 3.05
CA ARG A 36 11.69 -5.70 3.55
C ARG A 36 10.66 -6.25 2.58
N ARG A 37 10.42 -7.55 2.69
CA ARG A 37 9.32 -8.24 2.01
C ARG A 37 8.15 -8.29 2.99
N ILE A 38 7.12 -7.49 2.73
CA ILE A 38 5.96 -7.39 3.61
C ILE A 38 4.89 -8.33 3.08
N GLU A 39 4.55 -9.32 3.90
CA GLU A 39 3.61 -10.38 3.54
C GLU A 39 2.63 -10.62 4.67
N GLY A 40 1.48 -11.20 4.33
CA GLY A 40 0.42 -11.50 5.28
C GLY A 40 -0.56 -10.36 5.36
N GLU A 41 -1.85 -10.69 5.32
CA GLU A 41 -2.95 -9.73 5.24
C GLU A 41 -2.88 -8.71 6.40
N ALA A 42 -2.66 -9.15 7.63
CA ALA A 42 -2.55 -8.26 8.80
C ALA A 42 -1.41 -7.24 8.70
N ASN A 43 -0.26 -7.64 8.14
CA ASN A 43 0.87 -6.73 7.96
C ASN A 43 0.58 -5.69 6.87
N ILE A 44 -0.12 -6.11 5.80
CA ILE A 44 -0.54 -5.21 4.72
C ILE A 44 -1.60 -4.22 5.24
N MET A 45 -2.55 -4.68 6.07
CA MET A 45 -3.53 -3.81 6.70
C MET A 45 -2.85 -2.70 7.53
N VAL A 46 -1.87 -3.06 8.35
CA VAL A 46 -1.08 -2.09 9.13
C VAL A 46 -0.46 -1.01 8.24
N LEU A 47 0.09 -1.39 7.07
CA LEU A 47 0.60 -0.40 6.12
C LEU A 47 -0.53 0.52 5.64
N ILE A 48 -1.62 -0.06 5.13
CA ILE A 48 -2.75 0.70 4.58
C ILE A 48 -3.31 1.71 5.61
N ASP A 49 -3.39 1.32 6.88
CA ASP A 49 -3.86 2.19 7.96
C ASP A 49 -2.97 3.42 8.16
N MET A 50 -1.65 3.25 8.04
CA MET A 50 -0.65 4.31 8.21
C MET A 50 -0.54 5.28 7.03
N ALA A 51 -1.32 5.10 5.97
CA ALA A 51 -1.14 5.88 4.74
C ALA A 51 -1.33 7.40 4.89
N ASP A 52 -2.02 7.85 5.94
CA ASP A 52 -2.32 9.27 6.18
C ASP A 52 -1.25 9.96 7.04
N GLU A 53 -0.26 9.19 7.54
CA GLU A 53 0.74 9.67 8.49
C GLU A 53 1.92 10.39 7.83
N PHE A 54 2.09 10.24 6.51
CA PHE A 54 3.31 10.62 5.79
C PHE A 54 3.08 11.78 4.82
N TYR A 55 4.05 12.69 4.76
CA TYR A 55 3.98 13.86 3.89
C TYR A 55 5.27 14.04 3.08
N ARG A 56 5.17 14.65 1.90
CA ARG A 56 6.32 14.97 1.03
C ARG A 56 7.19 13.74 0.71
N GLU A 57 8.47 13.75 1.09
CA GLU A 57 9.44 12.69 0.77
C GLU A 57 9.06 11.35 1.40
N GLU A 58 8.50 11.38 2.61
CA GLU A 58 7.98 10.19 3.29
C GLU A 58 6.81 9.57 2.52
N SER A 59 5.92 10.39 1.96
CA SER A 59 4.79 9.92 1.14
C SER A 59 5.29 9.21 -0.10
N SER A 60 6.30 9.74 -0.79
CA SER A 60 6.89 9.08 -1.96
C SER A 60 7.57 7.75 -1.58
N LYS A 61 8.29 7.70 -0.46
CA LYS A 61 8.90 6.45 0.03
C LYS A 61 7.85 5.42 0.44
N PHE A 62 6.77 5.88 1.06
CA PHE A 62 5.65 5.05 1.44
C PHE A 62 4.93 4.48 0.21
N ALA A 63 4.76 5.26 -0.85
CA ALA A 63 4.21 4.79 -2.12
C ALA A 63 5.05 3.65 -2.74
N GLU A 64 6.38 3.70 -2.65
CA GLU A 64 7.26 2.59 -3.05
C GLU A 64 6.97 1.30 -2.26
N ILE A 65 6.76 1.40 -0.94
CA ILE A 65 6.41 0.26 -0.09
C ILE A 65 5.07 -0.34 -0.51
N ILE A 66 4.06 0.52 -0.75
CA ILE A 66 2.73 0.10 -1.19
C ILE A 66 2.79 -0.60 -2.56
N ALA A 67 3.46 0.01 -3.54
CA ALA A 67 3.62 -0.56 -4.87
C ALA A 67 4.31 -1.93 -4.84
N LYS A 68 5.42 -2.04 -4.09
CA LYS A 68 6.12 -3.32 -3.90
C LYS A 68 5.24 -4.38 -3.25
N THR A 69 4.48 -4.00 -2.23
CA THR A 69 3.58 -4.90 -1.49
C THR A 69 2.42 -5.36 -2.38
N TYR A 70 1.83 -4.46 -3.16
CA TYR A 70 0.79 -4.77 -4.14
C TYR A 70 1.28 -5.75 -5.21
N ARG A 71 2.43 -5.48 -5.82
CA ARG A 71 3.02 -6.34 -6.88
C ARG A 71 3.35 -7.75 -6.37
N LEU A 72 3.72 -7.88 -5.11
CA LEU A 72 4.08 -9.16 -4.51
C LEU A 72 2.89 -10.13 -4.44
N ASP A 73 1.71 -9.64 -4.05
CA ASP A 73 0.49 -10.45 -3.93
C ASP A 73 -0.76 -9.56 -3.98
N LYS A 74 -1.26 -9.31 -5.20
CA LYS A 74 -2.38 -8.40 -5.47
C LYS A 74 -3.67 -8.82 -4.79
N LEU A 75 -3.97 -10.13 -4.79
CA LEU A 75 -5.21 -10.64 -4.18
C LEU A 75 -5.17 -10.48 -2.66
N LYS A 76 -4.03 -10.78 -2.02
CA LYS A 76 -3.89 -10.55 -0.58
C LYS A 76 -3.90 -9.05 -0.23
N PHE A 77 -3.34 -8.20 -1.08
CA PHE A 77 -3.42 -6.75 -0.91
C PHE A 77 -4.88 -6.26 -0.98
N ILE A 78 -5.65 -6.73 -1.96
CA ILE A 78 -7.07 -6.37 -2.11
C ILE A 78 -7.88 -6.85 -0.90
N ARG A 79 -7.63 -8.06 -0.41
CA ARG A 79 -8.30 -8.56 0.81
C ARG A 79 -8.01 -7.71 2.05
N ALA A 80 -6.76 -7.26 2.20
CA ALA A 80 -6.38 -6.33 3.27
C ALA A 80 -7.09 -4.98 3.10
N LEU A 81 -7.05 -4.41 1.89
CA LEU A 81 -7.69 -3.12 1.58
C LEU A 81 -9.20 -3.15 1.77
N ALA A 82 -9.85 -4.29 1.50
CA ALA A 82 -11.28 -4.45 1.70
C ALA A 82 -11.72 -4.36 3.17
N LYS A 83 -10.79 -4.43 4.13
CA LYS A 83 -11.08 -4.18 5.56
C LYS A 83 -11.15 -2.69 5.88
N THR A 84 -10.61 -1.83 5.02
CA THR A 84 -10.49 -0.37 5.16
C THR A 84 -10.80 0.31 3.81
N PRO A 85 -12.02 0.10 3.25
CA PRO A 85 -12.35 0.54 1.89
C PRO A 85 -12.24 2.07 1.70
N GLU A 86 -12.32 2.86 2.76
CA GLU A 86 -12.09 4.30 2.74
C GLU A 86 -10.67 4.70 2.30
N LYS A 87 -9.69 3.79 2.41
CA LYS A 87 -8.29 4.00 2.01
C LYS A 87 -8.03 3.75 0.52
N VAL A 88 -9.01 3.27 -0.24
CA VAL A 88 -8.84 2.92 -1.66
C VAL A 88 -8.26 4.08 -2.48
N ASN A 89 -8.75 5.31 -2.26
CA ASN A 89 -8.26 6.48 -3.00
C ASN A 89 -6.78 6.75 -2.76
N ILE A 90 -6.32 6.61 -1.52
CA ILE A 90 -4.92 6.86 -1.14
C ILE A 90 -4.03 5.75 -1.68
N MET A 91 -4.49 4.50 -1.65
CA MET A 91 -3.76 3.38 -2.25
C MET A 91 -3.67 3.51 -3.77
N ALA A 92 -4.78 3.89 -4.44
CA ALA A 92 -4.78 4.13 -5.87
C ALA A 92 -3.81 5.25 -6.26
N LEU A 93 -3.80 6.35 -5.51
CA LEU A 93 -2.87 7.47 -5.71
C LEU A 93 -1.42 7.02 -5.55
N ALA A 94 -1.09 6.28 -4.47
CA ALA A 94 0.25 5.76 -4.24
C ALA A 94 0.73 4.85 -5.39
N LEU A 95 -0.13 3.96 -5.89
CA LEU A 95 0.19 3.12 -7.04
C LEU A 95 0.35 3.96 -8.32
N HIS A 96 -0.48 5.00 -8.50
CA HIS A 96 -0.44 5.89 -9.66
C HIS A 96 0.82 6.77 -9.69
N GLU A 97 1.23 7.32 -8.55
CA GLU A 97 2.47 8.11 -8.43
C GLU A 97 3.68 7.32 -8.92
N LEU A 98 3.70 6.02 -8.62
CA LEU A 98 4.75 5.09 -9.06
C LEU A 98 4.50 4.50 -10.45
N ARG A 99 3.41 4.89 -11.10
CA ARG A 99 3.02 4.46 -12.45
C ARG A 99 3.10 2.95 -12.58
N VAL A 100 2.49 2.23 -11.64
CA VAL A 100 2.66 0.79 -11.50
C VAL A 100 2.40 0.01 -12.80
N TYR A 101 1.48 0.51 -13.63
CA TYR A 101 1.10 -0.10 -14.91
C TYR A 101 1.81 0.45 -16.15
N ASP A 102 2.71 1.43 -16.01
CA ASP A 102 3.58 1.88 -17.11
C ASP A 102 4.80 0.95 -17.27
N GLU A 103 5.07 0.10 -16.27
CA GLU A 103 6.11 -0.92 -16.29
C GLU A 103 5.70 -2.12 -17.16
N SER A 104 6.67 -2.70 -17.88
CA SER A 104 6.40 -3.67 -18.96
C SER A 104 5.82 -5.02 -18.53
N ASP A 105 5.92 -5.36 -17.26
CA ASP A 105 5.47 -6.62 -16.66
C ASP A 105 4.09 -6.53 -15.99
N GLU A 106 3.58 -5.30 -15.77
CA GLU A 106 2.29 -5.05 -15.16
C GLU A 106 1.22 -4.74 -16.21
N SER A 107 -0.01 -5.20 -15.97
CA SER A 107 -1.09 -5.02 -16.96
C SER A 107 -2.45 -4.89 -16.29
N LEU A 108 -3.03 -3.69 -16.39
CA LEU A 108 -4.32 -3.38 -15.80
C LEU A 108 -5.45 -4.31 -16.30
N PRO A 109 -5.57 -4.61 -17.62
CA PRO A 109 -6.57 -5.57 -18.09
C PRO A 109 -6.39 -6.98 -17.51
N ARG A 110 -5.14 -7.44 -17.35
CA ARG A 110 -4.86 -8.76 -16.77
C ARG A 110 -5.21 -8.80 -15.29
N ASP A 111 -4.90 -7.73 -14.56
CA ASP A 111 -5.24 -7.63 -13.14
C ASP A 111 -6.73 -7.53 -12.92
N LEU A 112 -7.44 -6.79 -13.76
CA LEU A 112 -8.90 -6.75 -13.73
C LEU A 112 -9.49 -8.14 -13.97
N GLU A 113 -8.98 -8.88 -14.96
CA GLU A 113 -9.40 -10.26 -15.23
C GLU A 113 -9.10 -11.20 -14.05
N LEU A 114 -7.92 -11.05 -13.44
CA LEU A 114 -7.51 -11.79 -12.24
C LEU A 114 -8.48 -11.54 -11.08
N ILE A 115 -8.84 -10.29 -10.82
CA ILE A 115 -9.76 -9.90 -9.74
C ILE A 115 -11.16 -10.43 -10.00
N ILE A 116 -11.70 -10.20 -11.21
CA ILE A 116 -13.07 -10.60 -11.57
C ILE A 116 -13.26 -12.11 -11.45
N ASN A 117 -12.29 -12.89 -11.91
CA ASN A 117 -12.40 -14.35 -11.98
C ASN A 117 -11.85 -15.07 -10.73
N SER A 118 -11.33 -14.33 -9.75
CA SER A 118 -10.75 -14.92 -8.54
C SER A 118 -11.84 -15.59 -7.69
N ARG A 119 -11.54 -16.83 -7.28
CA ARG A 119 -12.30 -17.58 -6.26
C ARG A 119 -11.78 -17.32 -4.84
N GLU A 120 -10.67 -16.60 -4.71
CA GLU A 120 -10.06 -16.25 -3.42
C GLU A 120 -10.63 -14.96 -2.83
N LEU A 121 -11.35 -14.18 -3.64
CA LEU A 121 -12.02 -12.95 -3.23
C LEU A 121 -13.52 -13.19 -3.02
N THR A 122 -14.07 -12.60 -1.97
CA THR A 122 -15.52 -12.41 -1.84
C THR A 122 -16.02 -11.39 -2.87
N ASP A 123 -17.33 -11.26 -3.03
CA ASP A 123 -17.91 -10.26 -3.93
C ASP A 123 -17.55 -8.83 -3.48
N GLU A 124 -17.56 -8.56 -2.16
CA GLU A 124 -17.16 -7.27 -1.57
C GLU A 124 -15.66 -6.98 -1.81
N GLU A 125 -14.79 -7.96 -1.59
CA GLU A 125 -13.34 -7.81 -1.84
C GLU A 125 -13.06 -7.58 -3.33
N ARG A 126 -13.82 -8.23 -4.21
CA ARG A 126 -13.74 -8.02 -5.66
C ARG A 126 -14.17 -6.61 -6.05
N GLU A 127 -15.26 -6.09 -5.47
CA GLU A 127 -15.71 -4.71 -5.70
C GLU A 127 -14.63 -3.70 -5.29
N VAL A 128 -13.96 -3.90 -4.15
CA VAL A 128 -12.84 -3.06 -3.70
C VAL A 128 -11.66 -3.14 -4.67
N GLY A 129 -11.33 -4.34 -5.16
CA GLY A 129 -10.27 -4.51 -6.17
C GLY A 129 -10.59 -3.80 -7.49
N ILE A 130 -11.83 -3.88 -7.96
CA ILE A 130 -12.28 -3.15 -9.16
C ILE A 130 -12.21 -1.65 -8.92
N LEU A 131 -12.71 -1.16 -7.77
CA LEU A 131 -12.66 0.24 -7.40
C LEU A 131 -11.23 0.77 -7.37
N LEU A 132 -10.29 0.03 -6.77
CA LEU A 132 -8.87 0.38 -6.75
C LEU A 132 -8.31 0.62 -8.15
N LEU A 133 -8.58 -0.30 -9.10
CA LEU A 133 -8.11 -0.15 -10.48
C LEU A 133 -8.80 1.00 -11.21
N SER A 134 -10.10 1.19 -11.00
CA SER A 134 -10.84 2.32 -11.58
C SER A 134 -10.30 3.65 -11.06
N THR A 135 -10.12 3.81 -9.76
CA THR A 135 -9.55 5.02 -9.17
C THR A 135 -8.11 5.26 -9.65
N TYR A 136 -7.28 4.22 -9.77
CA TYR A 136 -5.94 4.35 -10.36
C TYR A 136 -5.99 4.96 -11.76
N THR A 137 -6.95 4.53 -12.60
CA THR A 137 -7.08 5.07 -13.97
C THR A 137 -7.56 6.51 -14.00
N GLU A 138 -8.44 6.90 -13.06
CA GLU A 138 -8.96 8.26 -12.94
C GLU A 138 -7.90 9.25 -12.43
N CYS A 139 -6.90 8.80 -11.66
CA CYS A 139 -5.79 9.66 -11.24
C CYS A 139 -4.96 10.21 -12.43
N GLY A 140 -5.00 9.55 -13.59
CA GLY A 140 -4.27 9.96 -14.79
C GLY A 140 -5.03 10.87 -15.76
N THR A 141 -6.30 11.18 -15.48
CA THR A 141 -7.16 12.07 -16.29
C THR A 141 -7.26 13.47 -15.70
#